data_AF-A0A8T5S945-F1
#
_entry.id   AF-A0A8T5S945-F1
#
_cell.length_a   1.000
_cell.length_b   1.000
_cell.length_c   1.000
_cell.angle_alpha   90.00
_cell.angle_beta   90.00
_cell.angle_gamma   90.00
#
_symmetry.space_group_name_H-M   'P 1'
#
loop_
_entity.id
_entity.type
_entity.pdbx_description
1 polymer ?
#
loop_
_entity_poly.entity_id
_entity_poly.type
_entity_poly.pdbx_seq_one_letter_code
_entity_poly.pdbx_strand_id
1 'polypeptide(L)'
;IERGFEAAISCQPFVKSVRIILDRDKIVGTKFSEFDYDEITGKIIRAEIVLKYENIEVNAKIDWIEEMQYPLMYIEKINEV
;
A
#
# COMPACT_ATOMS: atom_id res chain seq x y z
N ILE A 1 -6.28 4.87 9.40
CA ILE A 1 -6.79 3.75 8.55
C ILE A 1 -5.64 2.80 8.22
N GLU A 2 -4.50 3.36 7.84
CA GLU A 2 -3.20 2.71 7.62
C GLU A 2 -2.90 1.59 8.62
N ARG A 3 -2.92 1.87 9.93
CA ARG A 3 -2.66 0.88 10.98
C ARG A 3 -3.62 -0.33 10.95
N GLY A 4 -4.87 -0.14 10.52
CA GLY A 4 -5.85 -1.21 10.38
C GLY A 4 -5.53 -2.12 9.21
N PHE A 5 -5.14 -1.54 8.07
CA PHE A 5 -4.63 -2.31 6.92
C PHE A 5 -3.35 -3.07 7.29
N GLU A 6 -2.39 -2.40 7.94
CA GLU A 6 -1.14 -3.02 8.37
C GLU A 6 -1.40 -4.19 9.32
N ALA A 7 -2.30 -4.04 10.29
CA ALA A 7 -2.66 -5.12 11.20
C ALA A 7 -3.34 -6.29 10.48
N ALA A 8 -4.28 -6.01 9.58
CA ALA A 8 -4.97 -7.05 8.81
C ALA A 8 -4.03 -7.79 7.86
N ILE A 9 -3.14 -7.08 7.16
CA ILE A 9 -2.20 -7.67 6.20
C ILE A 9 -1.11 -8.45 6.93
N SER A 10 -0.65 -8.00 8.10
CA SER A 10 0.33 -8.72 8.92
C SER A 10 -0.14 -10.12 9.35
N CYS A 11 -1.44 -10.37 9.38
CA CYS A 11 -2.00 -11.69 9.66
C CYS A 11 -1.86 -12.69 8.49
N GLN A 12 -1.51 -12.22 7.29
CA GLN A 12 -1.35 -13.11 6.13
C GLN A 12 -0.03 -13.90 6.24
N PRO A 13 0.02 -15.15 5.75
CA PRO A 13 1.22 -15.97 5.81
C PRO A 13 2.44 -15.30 5.19
N PHE A 14 3.61 -15.51 5.81
CA PHE A 14 4.93 -15.07 5.34
C PHE A 14 5.15 -13.55 5.29
N VAL A 15 4.18 -12.75 5.71
CA VAL A 15 4.36 -11.30 5.88
C VAL A 15 5.30 -11.06 7.06
N LYS A 16 6.51 -10.60 6.76
CA LYS A 16 7.50 -10.18 7.75
C LYS A 16 7.22 -8.77 8.25
N SER A 17 6.86 -7.87 7.35
CA SER A 17 6.43 -6.52 7.68
C SER A 17 5.58 -5.92 6.56
N VAL A 18 4.67 -5.03 6.93
CA VAL A 18 3.88 -4.23 6.00
C VAL A 18 3.89 -2.78 6.46
N ARG A 19 3.97 -1.87 5.51
CA ARG A 19 3.83 -0.43 5.72
C ARG A 19 2.84 0.12 4.70
N ILE A 20 1.82 0.81 5.17
CA ILE A 20 0.83 1.47 4.33
C ILE A 20 0.95 2.97 4.49
N ILE A 21 1.04 3.69 3.37
CA ILE A 21 1.08 5.14 3.33
C ILE A 21 -0.11 5.58 2.48
N LEU A 22 -0.96 6.43 3.04
CA LEU A 22 -2.03 7.10 2.30
C LEU A 22 -1.57 8.51 1.99
N ASP A 23 -1.55 8.85 0.71
CA ASP A 23 -1.22 10.18 0.21
C ASP A 23 -2.38 11.15 0.50
N ARG A 24 -2.37 11.75 1.69
CA ARG A 24 -3.43 12.64 2.17
C ARG A 24 -3.55 13.93 1.36
N ASP A 25 -2.49 14.33 0.66
CA ASP A 25 -2.52 15.53 -0.19
C ASP A 25 -3.31 15.29 -1.48
N LYS A 26 -3.59 14.03 -1.82
CA LYS A 26 -4.55 13.63 -2.86
C LYS A 26 -5.95 13.38 -2.33
N ILE A 27 -6.14 13.43 -1.02
CA ILE A 27 -7.45 13.39 -0.34
C ILE A 27 -7.94 14.83 -0.20
N VAL A 28 -8.18 15.48 -1.34
CA VAL A 28 -8.67 16.87 -1.39
C VAL A 28 -9.97 16.88 -2.18
N GLY A 29 -11.00 16.28 -1.60
CA GLY A 29 -12.38 16.57 -1.99
C GLY A 29 -12.76 17.94 -1.45
N THR A 30 -13.20 18.86 -2.32
CA THR A 30 -13.95 20.03 -1.87
C THR A 30 -15.24 19.49 -1.24
N LYS A 31 -15.37 19.59 0.08
CA LYS A 31 -16.58 19.14 0.78
C LYS A 31 -17.70 20.13 0.52
N PHE A 32 -18.71 19.70 -0.23
CA PHE A 32 -19.91 20.46 -0.52
C PHE A 32 -21.02 20.15 0.49
N SER A 33 -20.95 19.00 1.18
CA SER A 33 -21.90 18.60 2.22
C SER A 33 -21.24 17.98 3.46
N GLU A 34 -21.98 17.91 4.56
CA GLU A 34 -21.56 17.24 5.80
C GLU A 34 -21.45 15.71 5.67
N PHE A 35 -22.00 15.15 4.59
CA PHE A 35 -21.96 13.72 4.30
C PHE A 35 -20.81 13.35 3.36
N ASP A 36 -20.03 14.32 2.89
CA ASP A 36 -18.92 14.07 1.97
C ASP A 36 -17.75 13.41 2.72
N TYR A 37 -17.49 12.16 2.36
CA TYR A 37 -16.29 11.42 2.72
C TYR A 37 -15.52 11.07 1.45
N ASP A 38 -14.19 11.08 1.55
CA ASP A 38 -13.33 10.66 0.46
C ASP A 38 -13.12 9.14 0.49
N GLU A 39 -13.06 8.53 -0.69
CA GLU A 39 -12.78 7.10 -0.84
C GLU A 39 -11.28 6.85 -1.02
N ILE A 40 -10.78 5.79 -0.39
CA ILE A 40 -9.41 5.33 -0.61
C ILE A 40 -9.35 4.62 -1.95
N THR A 41 -8.85 5.33 -2.96
CA THR A 41 -8.63 4.79 -4.31
C THR A 41 -7.17 4.38 -4.50
N GLY A 42 -6.89 3.60 -5.54
CA GLY A 42 -5.52 3.19 -5.90
C GLY A 42 -4.53 4.35 -6.12
N LYS A 43 -5.03 5.56 -6.43
CA LYS A 43 -4.21 6.78 -6.56
C LYS A 43 -3.53 7.19 -5.26
N ILE A 44 -4.18 6.89 -4.14
CA ILE A 44 -3.89 7.43 -2.81
C ILE A 44 -3.06 6.44 -2.00
N ILE A 45 -3.23 5.13 -2.25
CA ILE A 45 -2.55 4.10 -1.47
C ILE A 45 -1.14 3.84 -2.00
N ARG A 46 -0.22 3.67 -1.04
CA ARG A 46 1.11 3.12 -1.22
C ARG A 46 1.30 2.02 -0.21
N ALA A 47 1.89 0.91 -0.66
CA ALA A 47 2.17 -0.21 0.22
C ALA A 47 3.60 -0.69 -0.02
N GLU A 48 4.29 -0.99 1.07
CA GLU A 48 5.57 -1.70 1.06
C GLU A 48 5.38 -2.95 1.90
N ILE A 49 5.63 -4.12 1.31
CA ILE A 49 5.44 -5.41 1.95
C ILE A 49 6.75 -6.18 1.84
N VAL A 50 7.23 -6.67 2.98
CA VAL A 50 8.35 -7.61 3.03
C VAL A 50 7.80 -8.98 3.35
N LEU A 51 8.01 -9.91 2.42
CA LEU A 51 7.64 -11.32 2.57
C LEU A 51 8.91 -12.11 2.87
N LYS A 52 8.86 -13.06 3.80
CA LYS A 52 9.95 -14.00 4.04
C LYS A 52 9.43 -15.43 4.03
N TYR A 53 9.99 -16.24 3.14
CA TYR A 53 9.75 -17.67 3.07
C TYR A 53 11.10 -18.39 3.02
N GLU A 54 11.36 -19.25 4.00
CA GLU A 54 12.66 -19.91 4.18
C GLU A 54 13.83 -18.89 4.22
N ASN A 55 14.82 -19.06 3.34
CA ASN A 55 15.97 -18.19 3.13
C ASN A 55 15.71 -17.11 2.07
N ILE A 56 14.48 -16.92 1.58
CA ILE A 56 14.17 -15.90 0.56
C ILE A 56 13.34 -14.78 1.17
N GLU A 57 13.77 -13.55 0.90
CA GLU A 57 13.06 -12.32 1.25
C GLU A 57 12.68 -11.53 -0.01
N VAL A 58 11.41 -11.14 -0.11
CA VAL A 58 10.84 -10.40 -1.24
C VAL A 58 10.31 -9.07 -0.74
N ASN A 59 10.77 -7.98 -1.36
CA ASN A 59 10.21 -6.65 -1.17
C ASN A 59 9.24 -6.37 -2.32
N ALA A 60 7.96 -6.28 -2.01
CA ALA A 60 6.91 -5.95 -2.95
C ALA A 60 6.35 -4.55 -2.65
N LYS A 61 5.94 -3.83 -3.70
CA LYS A 61 5.40 -2.48 -3.59
C LYS A 61 4.13 -2.29 -4.40
N ILE A 62 3.30 -1.37 -3.92
CA ILE A 62 2.19 -0.78 -4.65
C ILE A 62 2.47 0.72 -4.76
N ASP A 63 2.57 1.21 -5.99
CA ASP A 63 2.82 2.62 -6.29
C ASP A 63 1.93 3.08 -7.45
N TRP A 64 1.53 4.36 -7.45
CA TRP A 64 0.79 4.95 -8.56
C TRP A 64 1.77 5.54 -9.55
N ILE A 65 1.76 4.98 -10.74
CA ILE A 65 2.62 5.37 -11.85
C ILE A 65 1.86 6.38 -12.70
N GLU A 66 2.29 7.64 -12.65
CA GLU A 66 1.58 8.76 -13.30
C GLU A 66 1.51 8.58 -14.82
N GLU A 67 2.57 8.07 -15.44
CA GLU A 67 2.64 7.81 -16.89
C GLU A 67 1.60 6.78 -17.36
N MET A 68 1.23 5.85 -16.48
CA MET A 68 0.26 4.78 -16.77
C MET A 68 -1.14 5.10 -16.22
N GLN A 69 -1.25 6.15 -15.39
CA GLN A 69 -2.45 6.42 -14.59
C GLN A 69 -2.95 5.15 -13.87
N TYR A 70 -2.04 4.40 -13.24
CA TYR A 70 -2.34 3.07 -12.69
C TYR A 70 -1.61 2.78 -11.37
N PRO A 71 -2.30 2.16 -10.36
CA PRO A 71 -1.66 1.67 -9.15
C PRO A 71 -0.95 0.34 -9.42
N LEU A 72 0.31 0.40 -9.82
CA LEU A 72 1.09 -0.75 -10.21
C LEU A 72 1.56 -1.53 -8.97
N MET A 73 1.39 -2.84 -9.02
CA MET A 73 1.95 -3.78 -8.06
C MET A 73 3.17 -4.44 -8.69
N TYR A 74 4.30 -4.45 -7.98
CA TYR A 74 5.53 -5.03 -8.50
C TYR A 74 6.45 -5.53 -7.38
N ILE A 75 7.37 -6.42 -7.75
CA ILE A 75 8.47 -6.86 -6.88
C ILE A 75 9.63 -5.90 -7.08
N GLU A 76 10.01 -5.18 -6.02
CA GLU A 76 11.14 -4.27 -6.04
C GLU A 76 12.47 -5.04 -5.93
N LYS A 77 12.52 -6.05 -5.06
CA LYS A 77 13.75 -6.79 -4.79
C LYS A 77 13.46 -8.21 -4.32
N ILE A 78 14.32 -9.14 -4.69
CA ILE A 78 14.38 -10.50 -4.16
C ILE A 78 15.79 -10.72 -3.63
N ASN A 79 15.92 -11.21 -2.40
CA ASN A 79 17.20 -11.52 -1.77
C ASN A 79 17.18 -12.91 -1.15
N GLU A 80 18.35 -13.53 -1.09
CA GLU A 80 18.61 -14.69 -0.24
C GLU A 80 19.20 -14.19 1.10
N VAL A 81 18.69 -14.71 2.23
CA VAL A 81 18.92 -14.24 3.61
C VAL A 81 19.29 -15.39 4.53
#